data_AF-A0A9F7RD38-F1
#
_entry.id   AF-A0A9F7RD38-F1
#
_cell.length_a   1.000
_cell.length_b   1.000
_cell.length_c   1.000
_cell.angle_alpha   90.00
_cell.angle_beta   90.00
_cell.angle_gamma   90.00
#
_symmetry.space_group_name_H-M   'P 1'
#
loop_
_entity.id
_entity.type
_entity.pdbx_description
1 polymer ?
#
loop_
_entity_poly.entity_id
_entity_poly.type
_entity_poly.pdbx_seq_one_letter_code
_entity_poly.pdbx_strand_id
1 'polypeptide(L)'
;MIQSKKAVNKLYASKAQMNSVLLSMKNQLSVLRMAGALQKSTEVMKAMQNLVKIPEIQATMRELSKEMMKAGIIEEMLEDTLEGMEDEEEMEEAAEAEVDRILYEVTAGALGKAPSKVTDALPEPEPVGATAASEDEEEDIEEMQSRLAALRS
;
A
#
# COMPACT_ATOMS: atom_id res chain seq x y z
N MET A 1 52.71 -5.47 21.62
CA MET A 1 51.54 -6.39 21.69
C MET A 1 50.19 -5.71 21.38
N ILE A 2 49.87 -4.56 21.98
CA ILE A 2 48.55 -3.91 21.81
C ILE A 2 48.30 -3.46 20.36
N GLN A 3 49.31 -2.86 19.71
CA GLN A 3 49.27 -2.46 18.29
C GLN A 3 48.98 -3.65 17.35
N SER A 4 49.63 -4.81 17.56
CA SER A 4 49.36 -6.02 16.78
C SER A 4 47.92 -6.53 16.96
N LYS A 5 47.38 -6.53 18.20
CA LYS A 5 45.98 -6.91 18.44
C LYS A 5 45.00 -6.00 17.71
N LYS A 6 45.26 -4.69 17.70
CA LYS A 6 44.45 -3.70 16.98
C LYS A 6 44.50 -3.90 15.46
N ALA A 7 45.69 -4.20 14.92
CA ALA A 7 45.86 -4.52 13.50
C ALA A 7 45.13 -5.81 13.11
N VAL A 8 45.21 -6.86 13.94
CA VAL A 8 44.51 -8.13 13.73
C VAL A 8 42.99 -7.94 13.74
N ASN A 9 42.45 -7.20 14.71
CA ASN A 9 41.02 -6.89 14.75
C ASN A 9 40.56 -6.09 13.52
N LYS A 10 41.37 -5.15 13.05
CA LYS A 10 41.09 -4.39 11.82
C LYS A 10 41.05 -5.32 10.60
N LEU A 11 41.99 -6.27 10.48
CA LEU A 11 41.99 -7.26 9.40
C LEU A 11 40.76 -8.18 9.46
N TYR A 12 40.34 -8.62 10.64
CA TYR A 12 39.11 -9.42 10.77
C TYR A 12 37.86 -8.64 10.40
N ALA A 13 37.77 -7.37 10.80
CA ALA A 13 36.67 -6.49 10.38
C ALA A 13 36.64 -6.30 8.86
N SER A 14 37.80 -6.03 8.24
CA SER A 14 37.90 -5.94 6.77
C SER A 14 37.56 -7.26 6.07
N LYS A 15 37.93 -8.41 6.65
CA LYS A 15 37.54 -9.74 6.12
C LYS A 15 36.02 -9.93 6.15
N ALA A 16 35.35 -9.54 7.23
CA ALA A 16 33.90 -9.60 7.33
C ALA A 16 33.22 -8.70 6.30
N GLN A 17 33.71 -7.46 6.13
CA GLN A 17 33.21 -6.54 5.11
C GLN A 17 33.39 -7.10 3.69
N MET A 18 34.56 -7.64 3.36
CA MET A 18 34.80 -8.28 2.06
C MET A 18 33.87 -9.47 1.82
N ASN A 19 33.61 -10.28 2.85
CA ASN A 19 32.70 -11.42 2.73
C ASN A 19 31.25 -10.96 2.49
N SER A 20 30.83 -9.86 3.14
CA SER A 20 29.53 -9.24 2.89
C SER A 20 29.40 -8.75 1.44
N VAL A 21 30.43 -8.12 0.90
CA VAL A 21 30.46 -7.67 -0.51
C VAL A 21 30.38 -8.87 -1.46
N LEU A 22 31.12 -9.94 -1.18
CA LEU A 22 31.07 -11.17 -1.98
C LEU A 22 29.68 -11.81 -1.98
N LEU A 23 28.99 -11.82 -0.84
CA LEU A 23 27.61 -12.31 -0.76
C LEU A 23 26.65 -11.42 -1.55
N SER A 24 26.80 -10.09 -1.47
CA SER A 24 26.00 -9.15 -2.27
C SER A 24 26.19 -9.37 -3.76
N MET A 25 27.43 -9.56 -4.23
CA MET A 25 27.71 -9.86 -5.64
C MET A 25 27.11 -11.20 -6.08
N LYS A 26 27.17 -12.21 -5.21
CA LYS A 26 26.54 -13.52 -5.48
C LYS A 26 25.01 -13.41 -5.57
N ASN A 27 24.40 -12.56 -4.75
CA ASN A 27 22.98 -12.26 -4.83
C ASN A 27 22.64 -11.59 -6.17
N GLN A 28 23.37 -10.54 -6.55
CA GLN A 28 23.19 -9.85 -7.85
C GLN A 28 23.28 -10.81 -9.03
N LEU A 29 24.25 -11.73 -9.04
CA LEU A 29 24.38 -12.75 -10.09
C LEU A 29 23.16 -13.70 -10.12
N SER A 30 22.61 -14.04 -8.96
CA SER A 30 21.42 -14.90 -8.85
C SER A 30 20.17 -14.18 -9.36
N VAL A 31 20.00 -12.90 -9.03
CA VAL A 31 18.95 -12.03 -9.59
C VAL A 31 19.08 -11.95 -11.10
N LEU A 32 20.29 -11.77 -11.64
CA LEU A 32 20.52 -11.71 -13.10
C LEU A 32 20.14 -13.02 -13.81
N ARG A 33 20.44 -14.17 -13.18
CA ARG A 33 20.01 -15.48 -13.69
C ARG A 33 18.50 -15.66 -13.64
N MET A 34 17.86 -15.24 -12.56
CA MET A 34 16.39 -15.24 -12.46
C MET A 34 15.77 -14.35 -13.53
N ALA A 35 16.28 -13.13 -13.74
CA ALA A 35 15.81 -12.23 -14.79
C ALA A 35 15.92 -12.90 -16.18
N GLY A 36 17.05 -13.56 -16.48
CA GLY A 36 17.20 -14.32 -17.73
C GLY A 36 16.25 -15.53 -17.85
N ALA A 37 15.93 -16.19 -16.74
CA ALA A 37 14.95 -17.30 -16.72
C ALA A 37 13.51 -16.79 -16.90
N LEU A 38 13.16 -15.66 -16.27
CA LEU A 38 11.87 -14.99 -16.44
C LEU A 38 11.70 -14.52 -17.88
N GLN A 39 12.73 -13.90 -18.49
CA GLN A 39 12.70 -13.50 -19.90
C GLN A 39 12.41 -14.69 -20.83
N LYS A 40 13.05 -15.84 -20.61
CA LYS A 40 12.74 -17.05 -21.40
C LYS A 40 11.32 -17.56 -21.15
N SER A 41 10.83 -17.44 -19.93
CA SER A 41 9.47 -17.85 -19.57
C SER A 41 8.42 -16.97 -20.24
N THR A 42 8.66 -15.65 -20.36
CA THR A 42 7.77 -14.74 -21.10
C THR A 42 7.78 -15.01 -22.60
N GLU A 43 8.93 -15.38 -23.19
CA GLU A 43 9.00 -15.83 -24.58
C GLU A 43 8.17 -17.11 -24.81
N VAL A 44 8.26 -18.08 -23.90
CA VAL A 44 7.43 -19.30 -23.94
C VAL A 44 5.94 -18.96 -23.80
N MET A 45 5.60 -18.04 -22.88
CA MET A 45 4.22 -17.59 -22.68
C MET A 45 3.66 -16.89 -23.93
N LYS A 46 4.47 -16.07 -24.59
CA LYS A 46 4.10 -15.42 -25.87
C LYS A 46 3.90 -16.45 -26.99
N ALA A 47 4.75 -17.48 -27.06
CA ALA A 47 4.58 -18.59 -28.00
C ALA A 47 3.30 -19.39 -27.70
N MET A 48 3.00 -19.61 -26.42
CA MET A 48 1.79 -20.28 -25.97
C MET A 48 0.51 -19.49 -26.28
N GLN A 49 0.54 -18.16 -26.15
CA GLN A 49 -0.56 -17.29 -26.56
C GLN A 49 -0.89 -17.41 -28.05
N ASN A 50 0.11 -17.65 -28.90
CA ASN A 50 -0.12 -17.91 -30.32
C ASN A 50 -0.72 -19.30 -30.57
N LEU A 51 -0.38 -20.31 -29.74
CA LEU A 51 -0.99 -21.65 -29.80
C LEU A 51 -2.44 -21.68 -29.30
N VAL A 52 -2.81 -20.86 -28.30
CA VAL A 52 -4.20 -20.69 -27.83
C VAL A 52 -5.14 -20.23 -28.95
N LYS A 53 -4.61 -19.61 -30.01
CA LYS A 53 -5.43 -19.16 -31.16
C LYS A 53 -5.75 -20.30 -32.13
N ILE A 54 -5.16 -21.49 -31.94
CA ILE A 54 -5.43 -22.69 -32.74
C ILE A 54 -6.63 -23.41 -32.11
N PRO A 55 -7.78 -23.54 -32.82
CA PRO A 55 -9.01 -24.11 -32.26
C PRO A 55 -8.85 -25.54 -31.70
N GLU A 56 -7.92 -26.30 -32.27
CA GLU A 56 -7.65 -27.72 -31.94
C GLU A 56 -7.00 -27.92 -30.56
N ILE A 57 -6.42 -26.86 -29.96
CA ILE A 57 -5.68 -26.90 -28.67
C ILE A 57 -6.14 -25.81 -27.70
N GLN A 58 -7.24 -25.10 -28.00
CA GLN A 58 -7.78 -24.02 -27.18
C GLN A 58 -8.18 -24.45 -25.77
N ALA A 59 -8.80 -25.62 -25.63
CA ALA A 59 -9.28 -26.11 -24.35
C ALA A 59 -8.12 -26.43 -23.40
N THR A 60 -7.12 -27.17 -23.89
CA THR A 60 -5.96 -27.59 -23.09
C THR A 60 -5.03 -26.42 -22.75
N MET A 61 -4.82 -25.47 -23.66
CA MET A 61 -3.99 -24.31 -23.37
C MET A 61 -4.66 -23.30 -22.43
N ARG A 62 -6.00 -23.22 -22.43
CA ARG A 62 -6.75 -22.39 -21.47
C ARG A 62 -6.67 -22.96 -20.05
N GLU A 63 -6.68 -24.29 -19.92
CA GLU A 63 -6.49 -24.98 -18.64
C GLU A 63 -5.05 -24.86 -18.12
N LEU A 64 -4.05 -25.02 -19.00
CA LEU A 64 -2.64 -24.82 -18.65
C LEU A 64 -2.32 -23.36 -18.28
N SER A 65 -2.93 -22.38 -18.96
CA SER A 65 -2.86 -20.96 -18.59
C SER A 65 -3.41 -20.71 -17.18
N LYS A 66 -4.53 -21.36 -16.84
CA LYS A 66 -5.16 -21.25 -15.51
C LYS A 66 -4.30 -21.85 -14.41
N GLU A 67 -3.62 -22.97 -14.66
CA GLU A 67 -2.67 -23.56 -13.71
C GLU A 67 -1.39 -22.73 -13.58
N MET A 68 -0.87 -22.15 -14.67
CA MET A 68 0.30 -21.25 -14.61
C MET A 68 0.01 -19.94 -13.87
N MET A 69 -1.21 -19.40 -14.01
CA MET A 69 -1.68 -18.27 -13.21
C MET A 69 -1.70 -18.63 -11.72
N LYS A 70 -2.22 -19.81 -11.38
CA LYS A 70 -2.24 -20.33 -10.00
C LYS A 70 -0.85 -20.63 -9.42
N ALA A 71 0.15 -20.82 -10.26
CA ALA A 71 1.55 -21.05 -9.88
C ALA A 71 2.35 -19.75 -9.61
N GLY A 72 1.70 -18.58 -9.66
CA GLY A 72 2.28 -17.31 -9.20
C GLY A 72 3.27 -16.65 -10.17
N ILE A 73 3.35 -17.09 -11.43
CA ILE A 73 4.25 -16.48 -12.45
C ILE A 73 3.63 -15.21 -13.07
N ILE A 74 2.33 -15.00 -12.91
CA ILE A 74 1.54 -13.96 -13.61
C ILE A 74 0.95 -12.93 -12.63
N GLU A 75 1.00 -13.18 -11.32
CA GLU A 75 0.27 -12.39 -10.32
C GLU A 75 0.68 -10.91 -10.31
N GLU A 76 1.96 -10.58 -10.54
CA GLU A 76 2.43 -9.18 -10.55
C GLU A 76 2.19 -8.41 -11.87
N MET A 77 1.90 -9.06 -13.01
CA MET A 77 1.62 -8.32 -14.28
C MET A 77 0.14 -8.29 -14.67
N LEU A 78 -0.70 -9.16 -14.08
CA LEU A 78 -2.14 -9.11 -14.31
C LEU A 78 -2.77 -7.91 -13.58
N GLU A 79 -2.31 -7.61 -12.37
CA GLU A 79 -2.79 -6.45 -11.60
C GLU A 79 -2.48 -5.14 -12.35
N ASP A 80 -1.24 -4.95 -12.81
CA ASP A 80 -0.81 -3.80 -13.63
C ASP A 80 -1.53 -3.66 -15.00
N THR A 81 -2.08 -4.74 -15.58
CA THR A 81 -2.80 -4.68 -16.88
C THR A 81 -4.32 -4.61 -16.77
N LEU A 82 -4.89 -5.03 -15.65
CA LEU A 82 -6.29 -4.77 -15.30
C LEU A 82 -6.46 -3.31 -14.88
N GLU A 83 -5.51 -2.76 -14.13
CA GLU A 83 -5.52 -1.35 -13.68
C GLU A 83 -5.30 -0.36 -14.84
N GLY A 84 -4.73 -0.79 -15.98
CA GLY A 84 -4.42 0.08 -17.13
C GLY A 84 -5.38 -0.02 -18.33
N MET A 85 -6.42 -0.86 -18.29
CA MET A 85 -7.29 -1.13 -19.47
C MET A 85 -8.79 -1.05 -19.20
N GLU A 86 -9.22 -0.80 -17.97
CA GLU A 86 -10.63 -0.54 -17.65
C GLU A 86 -10.81 0.99 -17.60
N ASP A 87 -11.80 1.53 -18.33
CA ASP A 87 -12.20 2.94 -18.22
C ASP A 87 -12.55 3.21 -16.74
N GLU A 88 -11.58 3.66 -15.94
CA GLU A 88 -11.69 3.90 -14.49
C GLU A 88 -12.94 4.73 -14.18
N GLU A 89 -13.23 5.75 -15.01
CA GLU A 89 -14.34 6.68 -14.78
C GLU A 89 -15.72 6.01 -14.94
N GLU A 90 -15.92 5.11 -15.91
CA GLU A 90 -17.23 4.46 -16.15
C GLU A 90 -17.49 3.31 -15.16
N MET A 91 -16.43 2.65 -14.68
CA MET A 91 -16.54 1.56 -13.70
C MET A 91 -16.63 2.07 -12.26
N GLU A 92 -15.93 3.15 -11.89
CA GLU A 92 -16.08 3.78 -10.57
C GLU A 92 -17.51 4.27 -10.35
N GLU A 93 -18.12 4.94 -11.33
CA GLU A 93 -19.50 5.44 -11.21
C GLU A 93 -20.52 4.29 -11.09
N ALA A 94 -20.29 3.18 -11.81
CA ALA A 94 -21.11 1.97 -11.70
C ALA A 94 -20.90 1.25 -10.35
N ALA A 95 -19.67 1.23 -9.83
CA ALA A 95 -19.35 0.64 -8.53
C ALA A 95 -19.95 1.45 -7.38
N GLU A 96 -19.87 2.78 -7.42
CA GLU A 96 -20.51 3.67 -6.45
C GLU A 96 -22.04 3.48 -6.45
N ALA A 97 -22.67 3.40 -7.63
CA ALA A 97 -24.11 3.16 -7.74
C ALA A 97 -24.53 1.81 -7.16
N GLU A 98 -23.74 0.76 -7.35
CA GLU A 98 -24.01 -0.57 -6.79
C GLU A 98 -23.78 -0.59 -5.27
N VAL A 99 -22.77 0.12 -4.76
CA VAL A 99 -22.54 0.29 -3.32
C VAL A 99 -23.73 1.01 -2.66
N ASP A 100 -24.20 2.10 -3.26
CA ASP A 100 -25.38 2.84 -2.78
C ASP A 100 -26.65 1.98 -2.80
N ARG A 101 -26.82 1.17 -3.85
CA ARG A 101 -27.92 0.21 -3.94
C ARG A 101 -27.85 -0.84 -2.83
N ILE A 102 -26.68 -1.43 -2.60
CA ILE A 102 -26.49 -2.42 -1.53
C ILE A 102 -26.72 -1.77 -0.16
N LEU A 103 -26.22 -0.55 0.07
CA LEU A 103 -26.48 0.22 1.28
C LEU A 103 -27.98 0.48 1.48
N TYR A 104 -28.71 0.80 0.41
CA TYR A 104 -30.16 0.97 0.45
C TYR A 104 -30.88 -0.33 0.80
N GLU A 105 -30.51 -1.44 0.15
CA GLU A 105 -31.09 -2.76 0.38
C GLU A 105 -30.81 -3.26 1.82
N VAL A 106 -29.58 -3.10 2.30
CA VAL A 106 -29.14 -3.52 3.64
C VAL A 106 -29.77 -2.65 4.73
N THR A 107 -29.92 -1.34 4.50
CA THR A 107 -30.56 -0.44 5.48
C THR A 107 -32.08 -0.38 5.34
N ALA A 108 -32.68 -1.26 4.51
CA ALA A 108 -34.12 -1.29 4.22
C ALA A 108 -34.69 0.10 3.87
N GLY A 109 -33.90 0.91 3.15
CA GLY A 109 -34.24 2.28 2.76
C GLY A 109 -34.29 3.30 3.90
N ALA A 110 -33.72 3.02 5.08
CA ALA A 110 -33.65 3.98 6.18
C ALA A 110 -32.74 5.18 5.86
N LEU A 111 -31.65 4.96 5.11
CA LEU A 111 -30.74 6.02 4.65
C LEU A 111 -31.38 6.96 3.63
N GLY A 112 -32.25 6.47 2.76
CA GLY A 112 -32.99 7.29 1.77
C GLY A 112 -34.08 8.18 2.39
N LYS A 113 -34.39 8.00 3.68
CA LYS A 113 -35.31 8.85 4.45
C LYS A 113 -34.58 9.91 5.28
N ALA A 114 -33.25 9.88 5.32
CA ALA A 114 -32.47 10.90 5.98
C ALA A 114 -32.39 12.15 5.06
N PRO A 115 -32.76 13.34 5.55
CA PRO A 115 -32.64 14.56 4.76
C PRO A 115 -31.16 14.80 4.40
N SER A 116 -30.86 14.94 3.10
CA SER A 116 -29.48 15.11 2.59
C SER A 116 -28.79 16.39 3.08
N LYS A 117 -29.57 17.33 3.61
CA LYS A 117 -29.09 18.52 4.30
C LYS A 117 -30.05 18.83 5.44
N VAL A 118 -29.54 18.85 6.67
CA VAL A 118 -30.21 19.55 7.77
C VAL A 118 -30.15 21.03 7.39
N THR A 119 -31.26 21.57 6.86
CA THR A 119 -31.43 23.01 6.58
C THR A 119 -31.90 23.78 7.80
N ASP A 120 -31.90 23.15 8.97
CA ASP A 120 -32.21 23.83 10.21
C ASP A 120 -31.05 24.79 10.51
N ALA A 121 -31.39 26.06 10.69
CA ALA A 121 -30.41 27.03 11.15
C ALA A 121 -29.83 26.49 12.47
N LEU A 122 -28.50 26.46 12.60
CA LEU A 122 -27.89 26.18 13.90
C LEU A 122 -28.56 27.11 14.92
N PRO A 123 -29.02 26.60 16.08
CA PRO A 123 -29.56 27.47 17.11
C PRO A 123 -28.50 28.53 17.41
N GLU A 124 -28.87 29.79 17.22
CA GLU A 124 -28.05 30.91 17.66
C GLU A 124 -27.74 30.69 19.15
N PRO A 125 -26.47 30.79 19.57
CA PRO A 125 -26.16 30.76 20.99
C PRO A 125 -26.87 31.96 21.63
N GLU A 126 -27.96 31.71 22.36
CA GLU A 126 -28.49 32.71 23.27
C GLU A 126 -27.37 33.15 24.21
N PRO A 127 -27.25 34.46 24.51
CA PRO A 127 -26.26 34.94 25.44
C PRO A 127 -26.71 34.51 26.84
N VAL A 128 -26.31 33.31 27.25
CA VAL A 128 -26.33 32.91 28.65
C VAL A 128 -25.38 33.86 29.37
N GLY A 129 -26.00 34.74 30.15
CA GLY A 129 -25.35 35.83 30.84
C GLY A 129 -24.19 35.36 31.71
N ALA A 130 -23.19 36.24 31.75
CA ALA A 130 -22.23 36.43 32.82
C ALA A 130 -22.55 35.65 34.11
N THR A 131 -21.88 34.52 34.33
CA THR A 131 -21.41 34.08 35.64
C THR A 131 -20.26 33.07 35.45
N ALA A 132 -19.14 33.34 36.15
CA ALA A 132 -17.95 32.50 36.31
C ALA A 132 -16.99 32.38 35.10
N ALA A 133 -16.23 33.44 34.85
CA ALA A 133 -14.81 33.25 34.51
C ALA A 133 -14.16 32.65 35.76
N SER A 134 -13.78 31.38 35.70
CA SER A 134 -13.00 30.71 36.76
C SER A 134 -11.55 31.17 36.66
N GLU A 135 -11.04 31.76 37.75
CA GLU A 135 -9.63 32.13 37.96
C GLU A 135 -8.67 30.94 37.72
N ASP A 136 -9.19 29.71 37.75
CA ASP A 136 -8.46 28.45 37.48
C ASP A 136 -7.93 28.33 36.03
N GLU A 137 -8.58 28.92 35.02
CA GLU A 137 -8.10 28.83 33.64
C GLU A 137 -6.91 29.76 33.36
N GLU A 138 -6.74 30.85 34.11
CA GLU A 138 -5.61 31.77 33.94
C GLU A 138 -4.33 31.23 34.59
N GLU A 139 -4.41 30.59 35.76
CA GLU A 139 -3.25 29.95 36.42
C GLU A 139 -2.69 28.78 35.61
N ASP A 140 -3.55 27.97 34.99
CA ASP A 140 -3.13 26.82 34.17
C ASP A 140 -2.34 27.27 32.92
N ILE A 141 -2.70 28.41 32.34
CA ILE A 141 -2.01 28.98 31.16
C ILE A 141 -0.62 29.50 31.56
N GLU A 142 -0.49 30.15 32.72
CA GLU A 142 0.80 30.62 33.22
C GLU A 142 1.75 29.47 33.59
N GLU A 143 1.23 28.39 34.19
CA GLU A 143 2.04 27.22 34.52
C GLU A 143 2.58 26.54 33.24
N MET A 144 1.75 26.41 32.20
CA MET A 144 2.16 25.88 30.90
C MET A 144 3.26 26.73 30.23
N GLN A 145 3.16 28.06 30.32
CA GLN A 145 4.17 28.97 29.77
C GLN A 145 5.53 28.86 30.49
N SER A 146 5.51 28.68 31.82
CA SER A 146 6.73 28.50 32.60
C SER A 146 7.50 27.21 32.24
N ARG A 147 6.77 26.11 31.98
CA ARG A 147 7.35 24.84 31.54
C ARG A 147 7.97 24.94 30.14
N LEU A 148 7.34 25.67 29.23
CA LEU A 148 7.90 25.92 27.89
C LEU A 148 9.16 26.78 27.94
N ALA A 149 9.24 27.75 28.85
CA ALA A 149 10.42 28.58 29.04
C ALA A 149 11.62 27.77 29.59
N ALA A 150 11.37 26.82 30.50
CA ALA A 150 12.41 25.94 31.04
C ALA A 150 13.02 24.98 30.01
N LEU A 151 12.27 24.61 28.96
CA LEU A 151 12.76 23.80 27.84
C LEU A 151 13.57 24.60 26.80
N ARG A 152 13.55 25.94 26.90
CA ARG A 152 14.23 26.84 25.96
C ARG A 152 15.60 27.34 26.50
N SER A 153 15.98 26.95 27.72
CA SER A 153 17.30 27.14 28.33
C SER A 153 18.16 25.88 28.20
#